data_AF-A0A5K3FA25-F1
#
_entry.id   AF-A0A5K3FA25-F1
#
_cell.length_a   1.000
_cell.length_b   1.000
_cell.length_c   1.000
_cell.angle_alpha   90.00
_cell.angle_beta   90.00
_cell.angle_gamma   90.00
#
_symmetry.space_group_name_H-M   'P 1'
#
loop_
_entity.id
_entity.type
_entity.pdbx_description
1 polymer ?
#
loop_
_entity_poly.entity_id
_entity_poly.type
_entity_poly.pdbx_seq_one_letter_code
_entity_poly.pdbx_strand_id
1 'polypeptide(L)'
;MLASSEWERGGAGRRASAATTGSLDMTSLGLADELSGASDQTGGVTSVTAVYEMAAAIGKEFEAVIDRHGTDSVCGLMPKVIHALEELEDQVVLRNSHQEELAALKAAVERLQLDKLTRAEQRLKIEQDTLKIEEAWRAETKELQTIINNLTEENAQLAELVDSTKKSKEYRSLPETSVSGLEEVKLLQRLKDLVDAQKVDLRSQRHLLAQRTIDLDAMKLQAERLAHLNAKWKWLRRDRFKAPPAETEPDAEVVGGAAAYLADELSEVETRLRAKWVLAEEIRRHVGPSPTTTTPTPTPADSCFLNDEKTEDDVVRLLNSDKNIGQSGDGTPTSESPRFSYGELHQILGECMQLQSNVIQLKDQLDVYRRAGDDAPAVQGPINREPDEKLHHRSSQLVGVKRLFQTLIERMKG
;
A
#
# COMPACT_ATOMS: atom_id res chain seq x y z
N MET A 1 24.18 54.59 31.66
CA MET A 1 24.19 54.25 30.22
C MET A 1 23.12 53.19 30.03
N LEU A 2 21.92 53.66 29.64
CA LEU A 2 21.29 53.41 28.32
C LEU A 2 20.78 51.95 28.23
N ALA A 3 19.53 51.66 28.61
CA ALA A 3 18.26 51.97 27.93
C ALA A 3 18.06 51.21 26.61
N SER A 4 17.09 50.29 26.60
CA SER A 4 15.99 50.12 25.61
C SER A 4 15.36 48.73 25.83
N SER A 5 14.13 48.60 26.35
CA SER A 5 12.83 48.89 25.69
C SER A 5 12.54 47.88 24.58
N GLU A 6 11.36 47.29 24.37
CA GLU A 6 9.98 47.47 24.83
C GLU A 6 9.21 46.41 24.03
N TRP A 7 8.51 45.43 24.63
CA TRP A 7 7.34 44.80 23.97
C TRP A 7 6.39 44.26 25.05
N GLU A 8 5.63 45.16 25.67
CA GLU A 8 4.39 44.79 26.37
C GLU A 8 3.37 45.94 26.35
N ARG A 9 2.30 45.75 25.56
CA ARG A 9 0.92 46.23 25.72
C ARG A 9 0.17 45.86 24.44
N GLY A 10 -0.98 45.20 24.42
CA GLY A 10 -2.03 45.10 25.42
C GLY A 10 -3.34 45.32 24.67
N GLY A 11 -4.15 44.29 24.53
CA GLY A 11 -5.42 44.33 23.79
C GLY A 11 -6.40 43.31 24.36
N ALA A 12 -7.05 43.69 25.45
CA ALA A 12 -8.09 42.92 26.12
C ALA A 12 -9.30 42.67 25.20
N GLY A 13 -9.60 41.39 24.95
CA GLY A 13 -10.80 40.92 24.26
C GLY A 13 -11.50 39.86 25.13
N ARG A 14 -12.48 40.34 25.89
CA ARG A 14 -13.48 39.64 26.74
C ARG A 14 -13.57 38.12 26.63
N ARG A 15 -13.36 37.48 27.78
CA ARG A 15 -14.00 36.23 28.19
C ARG A 15 -15.51 36.26 27.91
N ALA A 16 -15.99 35.27 27.16
CA ALA A 16 -17.31 34.70 27.36
C ALA A 16 -17.12 33.20 27.55
N SER A 17 -17.22 32.76 28.81
CA SER A 17 -17.37 31.36 29.17
C SER A 17 -18.68 30.83 28.59
N ALA A 18 -18.58 29.81 27.74
CA ALA A 18 -19.67 28.88 27.49
C ALA A 18 -19.10 27.47 27.67
N ALA A 19 -18.82 27.12 28.93
CA ALA A 19 -18.71 25.73 29.34
C ALA A 19 -20.12 25.15 29.34
N THR A 20 -20.57 24.66 28.17
CA THR A 20 -21.70 23.74 28.13
C THR A 20 -21.15 22.37 28.48
N THR A 21 -21.11 22.08 29.78
CA THR A 21 -21.09 20.70 30.29
C THR A 21 -22.43 20.08 29.94
N GLY A 22 -22.54 19.59 28.71
CA GLY A 22 -23.61 18.68 28.32
C GLY A 22 -23.31 17.33 28.93
N SER A 23 -23.87 17.09 30.12
CA SER A 23 -23.98 15.78 30.72
C SER A 23 -24.43 14.78 29.66
N LEU A 24 -23.58 13.78 29.40
CA LEU A 24 -23.91 12.63 28.58
C LEU A 24 -24.95 11.79 29.34
N ASP A 25 -26.23 12.13 29.20
CA ASP A 25 -27.30 11.16 29.41
C ASP A 25 -27.31 10.19 28.23
N MET A 26 -26.49 9.15 28.35
CA MET A 26 -26.53 7.91 27.56
C MET A 26 -27.70 7.02 28.04
N THR A 27 -28.88 7.61 28.20
CA THR A 27 -30.13 6.93 28.60
C THR A 27 -31.31 7.60 27.91
N SER A 28 -31.31 7.61 26.58
CA SER A 28 -32.52 7.93 25.80
C SER A 28 -32.49 7.31 24.40
N LEU A 29 -31.90 6.12 24.27
CA LEU A 29 -31.93 5.29 23.05
C LEU A 29 -32.92 4.11 23.18
N GLY A 30 -34.04 4.35 23.86
CA GLY A 30 -35.05 3.33 24.07
C GLY A 30 -36.40 3.94 24.41
N LEU A 31 -36.97 4.72 23.49
CA LEU A 31 -38.40 5.05 23.51
C LEU A 31 -38.83 5.74 22.19
N ALA A 32 -38.89 4.99 21.10
CA ALA A 32 -39.65 5.38 19.90
C ALA A 32 -39.96 4.15 19.03
N ASP A 33 -40.45 3.06 19.63
CA ASP A 33 -41.02 1.90 18.92
C ASP A 33 -42.43 1.57 19.41
N GLU A 34 -43.18 2.58 19.85
CA GLU A 34 -44.59 2.44 20.15
C GLU A 34 -45.30 3.70 19.66
N LEU A 35 -45.72 3.70 18.39
CA LEU A 35 -46.85 4.50 17.88
C LEU A 35 -47.17 4.25 16.39
N SER A 36 -46.73 3.13 15.79
CA SER A 36 -47.11 2.76 14.40
C SER A 36 -48.09 1.58 14.34
N GLY A 37 -49.06 1.55 15.27
CA GLY A 37 -50.03 0.46 15.42
C GLY A 37 -51.51 0.87 15.31
N ALA A 38 -51.82 2.07 14.81
CA ALA A 38 -53.20 2.55 14.79
C ALA A 38 -53.52 3.47 13.60
N SER A 39 -53.50 2.94 12.38
CA SER A 39 -54.34 3.45 11.26
C SER A 39 -54.43 2.51 10.05
N ASP A 40 -54.21 1.21 10.20
CA ASP A 40 -54.30 0.26 9.07
C ASP A 40 -55.76 -0.10 8.66
N GLN A 41 -56.71 0.79 8.95
CA GLN A 41 -58.13 0.67 8.56
C GLN A 41 -58.53 1.63 7.43
N THR A 42 -57.58 2.40 6.87
CA THR A 42 -57.77 3.12 5.60
C THR A 42 -56.99 2.46 4.45
N GLY A 43 -57.02 1.12 4.39
CA GLY A 43 -56.27 0.31 3.41
C GLY A 43 -56.89 0.21 2.01
N GLY A 44 -57.64 1.21 1.54
CA GLY A 44 -58.39 1.08 0.28
C GLY A 44 -57.77 1.76 -0.95
N VAL A 45 -57.11 2.90 -0.77
CA VAL A 45 -56.73 3.75 -1.92
C VAL A 45 -55.32 4.27 -1.74
N THR A 46 -54.34 3.37 -1.64
CA THR A 46 -52.92 3.75 -1.51
C THR A 46 -52.23 3.97 -2.86
N SER A 47 -52.83 3.47 -3.95
CA SER A 47 -52.26 3.54 -5.28
C SER A 47 -53.26 4.08 -6.29
N VAL A 48 -52.75 4.80 -7.29
CA VAL A 48 -53.52 5.24 -8.46
C VAL A 48 -54.14 4.04 -9.18
N THR A 49 -53.49 2.87 -9.14
CA THR A 49 -54.02 1.62 -9.69
C THR A 49 -55.31 1.18 -9.00
N ALA A 50 -55.42 1.35 -7.68
CA ALA A 50 -56.63 1.02 -6.93
C ALA A 50 -57.80 1.95 -7.31
N VAL A 51 -57.52 3.22 -7.61
CA VAL A 51 -58.53 4.17 -8.13
C VAL A 51 -59.08 3.70 -9.48
N TYR A 52 -58.23 3.24 -10.39
CA TYR A 52 -58.66 2.70 -11.68
C TYR A 52 -59.44 1.39 -11.54
N GLU A 53 -59.05 0.50 -10.63
CA GLU A 53 -59.79 -0.75 -10.35
C GLU A 53 -61.18 -0.47 -9.78
N MET A 54 -61.29 0.47 -8.83
CA MET A 54 -62.58 0.92 -8.31
C MET A 54 -63.43 1.59 -9.39
N ALA A 55 -62.83 2.44 -10.24
CA ALA A 55 -63.52 3.08 -11.35
C ALA A 55 -64.07 2.04 -12.35
N ALA A 56 -63.29 0.99 -12.66
CA ALA A 56 -63.73 -0.10 -13.52
C ALA A 56 -64.87 -0.93 -12.90
N ALA A 57 -64.82 -1.20 -11.59
CA ALA A 57 -65.90 -1.88 -10.88
C ALA A 57 -67.19 -1.04 -10.90
N ILE A 58 -67.09 0.26 -10.63
CA ILE A 58 -68.21 1.21 -10.70
C ILE A 58 -68.79 1.30 -12.12
N GLY A 59 -67.94 1.29 -13.16
CA GLY A 59 -68.37 1.26 -14.55
C GLY A 59 -69.20 0.04 -14.93
N LYS A 60 -68.84 -1.15 -14.43
CA LYS A 60 -69.62 -2.38 -14.62
C LYS A 60 -70.99 -2.31 -13.95
N GLU A 61 -71.07 -1.71 -12.76
CA GLU A 61 -72.35 -1.49 -12.08
C GLU A 61 -73.24 -0.50 -12.85
N PHE A 62 -72.66 0.58 -13.39
CA PHE A 62 -73.41 1.50 -14.25
C PHE A 62 -73.92 0.83 -15.52
N GLU A 63 -73.13 -0.04 -16.15
CA GLU A 63 -73.57 -0.83 -17.30
C GLU A 63 -74.78 -1.71 -16.94
N ALA A 64 -74.70 -2.43 -15.81
CA ALA A 64 -75.79 -3.26 -15.32
C ALA A 64 -77.07 -2.47 -14.98
N VAL A 65 -76.94 -1.22 -14.50
CA VAL A 65 -78.09 -0.33 -14.23
C VAL A 65 -78.69 0.17 -15.53
N ILE A 66 -77.87 0.58 -16.50
CA ILE A 66 -78.31 1.05 -17.83
C ILE A 66 -79.09 -0.07 -18.54
N ASP A 67 -78.58 -1.31 -18.48
CA ASP A 67 -79.23 -2.47 -19.11
C ASP A 67 -80.63 -2.75 -18.55
N ARG A 68 -80.90 -2.45 -17.26
CA ARG A 68 -82.17 -2.74 -16.59
C ARG A 68 -83.17 -1.57 -16.56
N HIS A 69 -82.68 -0.34 -16.42
CA HIS A 69 -83.51 0.85 -16.14
C HIS A 69 -83.38 1.96 -17.19
N GLY A 70 -82.64 1.72 -18.27
CA GLY A 70 -82.38 2.72 -19.31
C GLY A 70 -81.32 3.76 -18.89
N THR A 71 -80.87 4.54 -19.88
CA THR A 71 -79.75 5.48 -19.76
C THR A 71 -80.06 6.72 -18.91
N ASP A 72 -81.32 7.14 -18.86
CA ASP A 72 -81.77 8.35 -18.14
C ASP A 72 -81.49 8.29 -16.63
N SER A 73 -81.48 7.09 -16.05
CA SER A 73 -81.23 6.88 -14.60
C SER A 73 -79.80 7.21 -14.18
N VAL A 74 -78.83 7.14 -15.10
CA VAL A 74 -77.38 7.28 -14.81
C VAL A 74 -76.78 8.57 -15.39
N CYS A 75 -77.42 9.17 -16.40
CA CYS A 75 -76.96 10.36 -17.13
C CYS A 75 -76.49 11.52 -16.24
N GLY A 76 -77.21 11.83 -15.15
CA GLY A 76 -76.85 12.93 -14.24
C GLY A 76 -75.84 12.55 -13.13
N LEU A 77 -75.75 11.27 -12.79
CA LEU A 77 -74.92 10.78 -11.69
C LEU A 77 -73.48 10.47 -12.14
N MET A 78 -73.32 9.87 -13.32
CA MET A 78 -72.01 9.43 -13.82
C MET A 78 -70.98 10.59 -13.92
N PRO A 79 -71.32 11.80 -14.42
CA PRO A 79 -70.37 12.91 -14.43
C PRO A 79 -69.88 13.33 -13.04
N LYS A 80 -70.74 13.25 -12.01
CA LYS A 80 -70.38 13.57 -10.62
C LYS A 80 -69.45 12.51 -10.02
N VAL A 81 -69.67 11.24 -10.36
CA VAL A 81 -68.85 10.12 -9.92
C VAL A 81 -67.49 10.14 -10.60
N ILE A 82 -67.43 10.47 -11.89
CA ILE A 82 -66.16 10.70 -12.60
C ILE A 82 -65.39 11.84 -11.93
N HIS A 83 -66.05 12.97 -11.64
CA HIS A 83 -65.38 14.10 -10.97
C HIS A 83 -64.83 13.74 -9.58
N ALA A 84 -65.59 12.97 -8.78
CA ALA A 84 -65.12 12.51 -7.48
C ALA A 84 -63.95 11.52 -7.58
N LEU A 85 -63.94 10.66 -8.62
CA LEU A 85 -62.81 9.75 -8.88
C LEU A 85 -61.58 10.48 -9.43
N GLU A 86 -61.76 11.56 -10.21
CA GLU A 86 -60.68 12.45 -10.65
C GLU A 86 -60.05 13.19 -9.45
N GLU A 87 -60.87 13.73 -8.53
CA GLU A 87 -60.35 14.37 -7.30
C GLU A 87 -59.61 13.36 -6.42
N LEU A 88 -60.09 12.11 -6.35
CA LEU A 88 -59.41 11.05 -5.63
C LEU A 88 -58.07 10.66 -6.30
N GLU A 89 -58.01 10.62 -7.63
CA GLU A 89 -56.77 10.41 -8.39
C GLU A 89 -55.74 11.49 -8.04
N ASP A 90 -56.14 12.75 -8.07
CA ASP A 90 -55.27 13.89 -7.73
C ASP A 90 -54.77 13.82 -6.27
N GLN A 91 -55.66 13.52 -5.31
CA GLN A 91 -55.29 13.38 -3.90
C GLN A 91 -54.32 12.22 -3.67
N VAL A 92 -54.49 11.11 -4.37
CA VAL A 92 -53.60 9.94 -4.29
C VAL A 92 -52.22 10.26 -4.85
N VAL A 93 -52.16 10.97 -5.98
CA VAL A 93 -50.89 11.43 -6.57
C VAL A 93 -50.16 12.38 -5.63
N LEU A 94 -50.86 13.37 -5.06
CA LEU A 94 -50.28 14.32 -4.10
C LEU A 94 -49.77 13.61 -2.85
N ARG A 95 -50.55 12.67 -2.29
CA ARG A 95 -50.11 11.87 -1.13
C ARG A 95 -48.87 11.05 -1.46
N ASN A 96 -48.77 10.46 -2.66
CA ASN A 96 -47.60 9.69 -3.05
C ASN A 96 -46.36 10.59 -3.13
N SER A 97 -46.49 11.79 -3.70
CA SER A 97 -45.40 12.79 -3.71
C SER A 97 -44.96 13.16 -2.29
N HIS A 98 -45.90 13.44 -1.37
CA HIS A 98 -45.55 13.71 0.02
C HIS A 98 -44.92 12.50 0.72
N GLN A 99 -45.35 11.29 0.39
CA GLN A 99 -44.75 10.07 0.94
C GLN A 99 -43.30 9.87 0.47
N GLU A 100 -43.01 10.21 -0.78
CA GLU A 100 -41.65 10.22 -1.32
C GLU A 100 -40.78 11.27 -0.62
N GLU A 101 -41.29 12.49 -0.42
CA GLU A 101 -40.60 13.55 0.34
C GLU A 101 -40.30 13.12 1.79
N LEU A 102 -41.29 12.52 2.46
CA LEU A 102 -41.11 11.98 3.82
C LEU A 102 -40.07 10.86 3.85
N ALA A 103 -40.06 9.96 2.87
CA ALA A 103 -39.05 8.91 2.76
C ALA A 103 -37.65 9.50 2.53
N ALA A 104 -37.53 10.50 1.65
CA ALA A 104 -36.27 11.20 1.39
C ALA A 104 -35.75 11.94 2.63
N LEU A 105 -36.63 12.64 3.37
CA LEU A 105 -36.28 13.32 4.61
C LEU A 105 -35.84 12.33 5.69
N LYS A 106 -36.54 11.20 5.86
CA LYS A 106 -36.14 10.14 6.80
C LYS A 106 -34.76 9.58 6.45
N ALA A 107 -34.52 9.23 5.19
CA ALA A 107 -33.20 8.77 4.74
C ALA A 107 -32.10 9.82 4.95
N ALA A 108 -32.40 11.11 4.73
CA ALA A 108 -31.47 12.19 5.00
C ALA A 108 -31.15 12.32 6.50
N VAL A 109 -32.15 12.17 7.38
CA VAL A 109 -31.96 12.17 8.83
C VAL A 109 -31.10 11.00 9.28
N GLU A 110 -31.39 9.77 8.82
CA GLU A 110 -30.58 8.58 9.12
C GLU A 110 -29.13 8.77 8.68
N ARG A 111 -28.91 9.26 7.46
CA ARG A 111 -27.58 9.60 6.97
C ARG A 111 -26.89 10.63 7.86
N LEU A 112 -27.57 11.72 8.23
CA LEU A 112 -27.00 12.75 9.10
C LEU A 112 -26.70 12.23 10.51
N GLN A 113 -27.49 11.28 11.03
CA GLN A 113 -27.24 10.63 12.30
C GLN A 113 -25.99 9.74 12.25
N LEU A 114 -25.82 8.93 11.19
CA LEU A 114 -24.61 8.14 10.95
C LEU A 114 -23.37 9.04 10.80
N ASP A 115 -23.50 10.11 10.03
CA ASP A 115 -22.47 11.15 9.89
C ASP A 115 -22.10 11.80 11.23
N LYS A 116 -23.07 12.01 12.12
CA LYS A 116 -22.81 12.57 13.46
C LYS A 116 -22.04 11.59 14.33
N LEU A 117 -22.40 10.30 14.31
CA LEU A 117 -21.72 9.24 15.05
C LEU A 117 -20.29 9.04 14.57
N THR A 118 -20.10 8.88 13.26
CA THR A 118 -18.76 8.73 12.66
C THR A 118 -17.85 9.93 12.96
N ARG A 119 -18.36 11.17 12.87
CA ARG A 119 -17.60 12.36 13.27
C ARG A 119 -17.27 12.38 14.77
N ALA A 120 -18.13 11.83 15.63
CA ALA A 120 -17.86 11.73 17.06
C ALA A 120 -16.77 10.69 17.37
N GLU A 121 -16.83 9.54 16.71
CA GLU A 121 -15.79 8.50 16.80
C GLU A 121 -14.43 9.01 16.31
N GLN A 122 -14.41 9.74 15.20
CA GLN A 122 -13.19 10.38 14.69
C GLN A 122 -12.62 11.39 15.69
N ARG A 123 -13.47 12.23 16.30
CA ARG A 123 -13.03 13.18 17.35
C ARG A 123 -12.42 12.45 18.54
N LEU A 124 -13.07 11.38 19.02
CA LEU A 124 -12.57 10.57 20.13
C LEU A 124 -11.21 9.93 19.80
N LYS A 125 -11.04 9.44 18.57
CA LYS A 125 -9.77 8.87 18.12
C LYS A 125 -8.65 9.90 18.09
N ILE A 126 -8.92 11.09 17.54
CA ILE A 126 -7.97 12.20 17.52
C ILE A 126 -7.59 12.59 18.95
N GLU A 127 -8.57 12.71 19.85
CA GLU A 127 -8.32 13.02 21.26
C GLU A 127 -7.41 11.96 21.92
N GLN A 128 -7.69 10.67 21.72
CA GLN A 128 -6.83 9.59 22.21
C GLN A 128 -5.41 9.67 21.64
N ASP A 129 -5.27 9.95 20.35
CA ASP A 129 -3.96 10.04 19.70
C ASP A 129 -3.20 11.29 20.19
N THR A 130 -3.88 12.41 20.46
CA THR A 130 -3.27 13.58 21.10
C THR A 130 -2.75 13.25 22.50
N LEU A 131 -3.53 12.53 23.31
CA LEU A 131 -3.10 12.12 24.65
C LEU A 131 -1.86 11.21 24.60
N LYS A 132 -1.81 10.26 23.65
CA LYS A 132 -0.62 9.41 23.46
C LYS A 132 0.61 10.22 23.07
N ILE A 133 0.46 11.20 22.18
CA ILE A 133 1.57 12.08 21.78
C ILE A 133 2.05 12.89 22.98
N GLU A 134 1.15 13.45 23.79
CA GLU A 134 1.51 14.17 25.01
C GLU A 134 2.23 13.28 26.03
N GLU A 135 1.78 12.04 26.22
CA GLU A 135 2.43 11.07 27.10
C GLU A 135 3.83 10.71 26.61
N ALA A 136 4.00 10.48 25.31
CA ALA A 136 5.30 10.23 24.69
C ALA A 136 6.25 11.43 24.87
N TRP A 137 5.76 12.65 24.62
CA TRP A 137 6.53 13.87 24.85
C TRP A 137 6.93 14.06 26.32
N ARG A 138 6.02 13.77 27.27
CA ARG A 138 6.36 13.81 28.70
C ARG A 138 7.40 12.75 29.06
N ALA A 139 7.33 11.55 28.47
CA ALA A 139 8.30 10.49 28.71
C ALA A 139 9.69 10.87 28.18
N GLU A 140 9.76 11.35 26.95
CA GLU A 140 11.01 11.81 26.32
C GLU A 140 11.63 12.99 27.08
N THR A 141 10.81 13.98 27.48
CA THR A 141 11.29 15.12 28.29
C THR A 141 11.88 14.65 29.61
N LYS A 142 11.26 13.66 30.27
CA LYS A 142 11.79 13.07 31.51
C LYS A 142 13.10 12.34 31.26
N GLU A 143 13.19 11.54 30.19
CA GLU A 143 14.40 10.82 29.82
C GLU A 143 15.55 11.80 29.55
N LEU A 144 15.32 12.84 28.74
CA LEU A 144 16.30 13.89 28.48
C LEU A 144 16.71 14.60 29.77
N GLN A 145 15.77 14.89 30.67
CA GLN A 145 16.11 15.48 31.96
C GLN A 145 16.96 14.53 32.82
N THR A 146 16.70 13.23 32.81
CA THR A 146 17.55 12.25 33.52
C THR A 146 18.95 12.18 32.92
N ILE A 147 19.09 12.22 31.59
CA ILE A 147 20.39 12.26 30.91
C ILE A 147 21.15 13.54 31.27
N ILE A 148 20.48 14.69 31.24
CA ILE A 148 21.08 15.97 31.64
C ILE A 148 21.56 15.89 33.09
N ASN A 149 20.73 15.40 34.02
CA ASN A 149 21.11 15.27 35.42
C ASN A 149 22.35 14.37 35.57
N ASN A 150 22.36 13.20 34.95
CA ASN A 150 23.51 12.28 34.99
C ASN A 150 24.79 12.94 34.43
N LEU A 151 24.70 13.61 33.27
CA LEU A 151 25.85 14.32 32.69
C LEU A 151 26.31 15.49 33.55
N THR A 152 25.40 16.20 34.21
CA THR A 152 25.77 17.27 35.16
C THR A 152 26.47 16.71 36.39
N GLU A 153 26.03 15.57 36.90
CA GLU A 153 26.67 14.87 38.02
C GLU A 153 28.06 14.35 37.63
N GLU A 154 28.21 13.70 36.48
CA GLU A 154 29.50 13.22 35.97
C GLU A 154 30.48 14.37 35.72
N ASN A 155 30.02 15.47 35.11
CA ASN A 155 30.86 16.65 34.91
C ASN A 155 31.30 17.29 36.24
N ALA A 156 30.42 17.31 37.25
CA ALA A 156 30.77 17.77 38.59
C ALA A 156 31.82 16.87 39.24
N GLN A 157 31.66 15.54 39.15
CA GLN A 157 32.64 14.57 39.65
C GLN A 157 34.00 14.70 38.95
N LEU A 158 34.01 14.85 37.63
CA LEU A 158 35.25 15.04 36.86
C LEU A 158 35.93 16.38 37.20
N ALA A 159 35.16 17.45 37.39
CA ALA A 159 35.70 18.73 37.85
C ALA A 159 36.37 18.58 39.22
N GLU A 160 35.74 17.87 40.16
CA GLU A 160 36.31 17.58 41.48
C GLU A 160 37.60 16.75 41.40
N LEU A 161 37.64 15.71 40.55
CA LEU A 161 38.83 14.90 40.31
C LEU A 161 39.97 15.68 39.65
N VAL A 162 39.67 16.57 38.72
CA VAL A 162 40.66 17.45 38.10
C VAL A 162 41.24 18.40 39.15
N ASP A 163 40.41 18.97 40.01
CA ASP A 163 40.86 19.86 41.07
C ASP A 163 41.66 19.12 42.15
N SER A 164 41.31 17.87 42.49
CA SER A 164 42.13 17.04 43.39
C SER A 164 43.48 16.67 42.77
N THR A 165 43.51 16.37 41.47
CA THR A 165 44.74 16.01 40.73
C THR A 165 45.66 17.21 40.55
N LYS A 166 45.12 18.40 40.26
CA LYS A 166 45.88 19.66 40.22
C LYS A 166 46.53 19.94 41.56
N LYS A 167 45.75 19.88 42.65
CA LYS A 167 46.26 20.01 44.02
C LYS A 167 47.38 18.99 44.29
N SER A 168 47.20 17.72 43.92
CA SER A 168 48.22 16.68 44.11
C SER A 168 49.49 16.87 43.26
N LYS A 169 49.39 17.39 42.03
CA LYS A 169 50.53 17.66 41.14
C LYS A 169 51.33 18.89 41.57
N GLU A 170 50.66 19.90 42.10
CA GLU A 170 51.29 21.11 42.65
C GLU A 170 52.25 20.77 43.82
N TYR A 171 51.99 19.67 44.55
CA TYR A 171 52.91 19.11 45.55
C TYR A 171 54.05 18.23 44.98
N ARG A 172 54.02 17.82 43.69
CA ARG A 172 54.93 16.79 43.13
C ARG A 172 55.97 17.29 42.11
N SER A 173 55.90 18.51 41.61
CA SER A 173 56.87 19.01 40.63
C SER A 173 58.25 19.32 41.25
N LEU A 174 59.15 18.34 41.23
CA LEU A 174 60.62 18.48 41.35
C LEU A 174 61.29 17.76 40.15
N PRO A 175 62.36 18.30 39.53
CA PRO A 175 62.85 17.84 38.22
C PRO A 175 64.07 16.92 38.31
N GLU A 176 63.99 15.71 37.76
CA GLU A 176 65.12 14.78 37.56
C GLU A 176 64.83 13.89 36.33
N THR A 177 65.73 13.39 35.49
CA THR A 177 67.16 13.57 35.19
C THR A 177 67.35 13.00 33.76
N SER A 178 68.23 13.58 32.96
CA SER A 178 68.25 13.49 31.49
C SER A 178 68.88 12.23 30.86
N VAL A 179 69.25 11.21 31.64
CA VAL A 179 70.04 10.06 31.12
C VAL A 179 69.19 8.80 30.90
N SER A 180 68.08 8.63 31.63
CA SER A 180 67.09 7.56 31.39
C SER A 180 66.31 7.74 30.08
N GLY A 181 66.28 8.97 29.55
CA GLY A 181 65.44 9.34 28.42
C GLY A 181 65.82 8.68 27.09
N LEU A 182 67.07 8.29 26.86
CA LEU A 182 67.47 7.72 25.57
C LEU A 182 67.01 6.27 25.38
N GLU A 183 67.09 5.45 26.42
CA GLU A 183 66.58 4.07 26.38
C GLU A 183 65.05 4.06 26.35
N GLU A 184 64.44 4.97 27.10
CA GLU A 184 63.00 5.23 27.07
C GLU A 184 62.55 5.70 25.67
N VAL A 185 63.27 6.63 25.03
CA VAL A 185 62.98 7.06 23.65
C VAL A 185 63.12 5.91 22.66
N LYS A 186 64.12 5.03 22.81
CA LYS A 186 64.25 3.84 21.96
C LYS A 186 63.10 2.85 22.18
N LEU A 187 62.65 2.66 23.42
CA LEU A 187 61.49 1.82 23.72
C LEU A 187 60.20 2.42 23.15
N LEU A 188 60.00 3.73 23.32
CA LEU A 188 58.88 4.47 22.76
C LEU A 188 58.86 4.42 21.23
N GLN A 189 60.02 4.46 20.57
CA GLN A 189 60.12 4.31 19.12
C GLN A 189 59.68 2.91 18.67
N ARG A 190 60.13 1.83 19.35
CA ARG A 190 59.68 0.46 19.02
C ARG A 190 58.19 0.26 19.27
N LEU A 191 57.67 0.82 20.35
CA LEU A 191 56.23 0.78 20.65
C LEU A 191 55.44 1.56 19.60
N LYS A 192 55.95 2.71 19.15
CA LYS A 192 55.35 3.47 18.06
C LYS A 192 55.31 2.66 16.76
N ASP A 193 56.42 2.03 16.38
CA ASP A 193 56.50 1.23 15.15
C ASP A 193 55.53 0.02 15.21
N LEU A 194 55.44 -0.66 16.37
CA LEU A 194 54.46 -1.73 16.59
C LEU A 194 53.00 -1.22 16.52
N VAL A 195 52.72 -0.07 17.14
CA VAL A 195 51.38 0.55 17.09
C VAL A 195 51.03 0.96 15.67
N ASP A 196 51.98 1.49 14.91
CA ASP A 196 51.75 1.89 13.52
C ASP A 196 51.54 0.66 12.61
N ALA A 197 52.26 -0.44 12.84
CA ALA A 197 51.99 -1.73 12.20
C ALA A 197 50.59 -2.27 12.54
N GLN A 198 50.23 -2.27 13.84
CA GLN A 198 48.89 -2.69 14.28
C GLN A 198 47.77 -1.81 13.70
N LYS A 199 47.99 -0.51 13.51
CA LYS A 199 47.03 0.37 12.82
C LYS A 199 46.89 0.04 11.34
N VAL A 200 47.97 -0.38 10.67
CA VAL A 200 47.90 -0.85 9.27
C VAL A 200 47.10 -2.16 9.20
N ASP A 201 47.35 -3.11 10.09
CA ASP A 201 46.60 -4.37 10.17
C ASP A 201 45.12 -4.15 10.52
N LEU A 202 44.82 -3.28 11.50
CA LEU A 202 43.44 -2.92 11.82
C LEU A 202 42.74 -2.26 10.62
N ARG A 203 43.46 -1.44 9.84
CA ARG A 203 42.90 -0.88 8.61
C ARG A 203 42.65 -1.98 7.58
N SER A 204 43.59 -2.88 7.31
CA SER A 204 43.39 -3.95 6.33
C SER A 204 42.24 -4.89 6.72
N GLN A 205 42.15 -5.28 7.99
CA GLN A 205 41.05 -6.08 8.53
C GLN A 205 39.70 -5.36 8.42
N ARG A 206 39.64 -4.05 8.69
CA ARG A 206 38.42 -3.25 8.49
C ARG A 206 37.99 -3.21 7.02
N HIS A 207 38.93 -3.06 6.09
CA HIS A 207 38.62 -3.10 4.65
C HIS A 207 38.08 -4.48 4.25
N LEU A 208 38.69 -5.56 4.76
CA LEU A 208 38.22 -6.92 4.51
C LEU A 208 36.81 -7.15 5.08
N LEU A 209 36.53 -6.71 6.31
CA LEU A 209 35.20 -6.81 6.91
C LEU A 209 34.16 -5.99 6.14
N ALA A 210 34.51 -4.79 5.69
CA ALA A 210 33.64 -3.97 4.85
C ALA A 210 33.30 -4.71 3.53
N GLN A 211 34.31 -5.27 2.86
CA GLN A 211 34.10 -6.08 1.66
C GLN A 211 33.18 -7.28 1.92
N ARG A 212 33.42 -8.02 3.00
CA ARG A 212 32.57 -9.17 3.37
C ARG A 212 31.13 -8.77 3.71
N THR A 213 30.92 -7.58 4.27
CA THR A 213 29.58 -7.06 4.55
C THR A 213 28.83 -6.76 3.25
N ILE A 214 29.51 -6.13 2.28
CA ILE A 214 28.96 -5.89 0.94
C ILE A 214 28.60 -7.21 0.26
N ASP A 215 29.48 -8.21 0.31
CA ASP A 215 29.23 -9.53 -0.27
C ASP A 215 28.02 -10.21 0.41
N LEU A 216 27.91 -10.13 1.74
CA LEU A 216 26.77 -10.68 2.50
C LEU A 216 25.46 -10.01 2.11
N ASP A 217 25.43 -8.68 1.97
CA ASP A 217 24.22 -7.95 1.59
C ASP A 217 23.82 -8.24 0.14
N ALA A 218 24.79 -8.40 -0.77
CA ALA A 218 24.53 -8.87 -2.13
C ALA A 218 23.92 -10.28 -2.15
N MET A 219 24.44 -11.21 -1.34
CA MET A 219 23.89 -12.57 -1.21
C MET A 219 22.49 -12.57 -0.57
N LYS A 220 22.22 -11.71 0.42
CA LYS A 220 20.88 -11.53 1.01
C LYS A 220 19.88 -11.02 -0.02
N LEU A 221 20.23 -10.00 -0.81
CA LEU A 221 19.37 -9.48 -1.88
C LEU A 221 19.04 -10.56 -2.92
N GLN A 222 20.02 -11.41 -3.27
CA GLN A 222 19.77 -12.55 -4.15
C GLN A 222 18.82 -13.57 -3.51
N ALA A 223 19.00 -13.89 -2.23
CA ALA A 223 18.13 -14.81 -1.49
C ALA A 223 16.69 -14.26 -1.38
N GLU A 224 16.52 -12.97 -1.10
CA GLU A 224 15.23 -12.30 -1.05
C GLU A 224 14.53 -12.31 -2.42
N ARG A 225 15.26 -12.04 -3.50
CA ARG A 225 14.72 -12.14 -4.87
C ARG A 225 14.22 -13.55 -5.17
N LEU A 226 15.00 -14.58 -4.82
CA LEU A 226 14.59 -15.97 -4.98
C LEU A 226 13.40 -16.34 -4.08
N ALA A 227 13.37 -15.86 -2.84
CA ALA A 227 12.26 -16.05 -1.92
C ALA A 227 10.97 -15.39 -2.45
N HIS A 228 11.06 -14.18 -2.99
CA HIS A 228 9.95 -13.47 -3.62
C HIS A 228 9.44 -14.21 -4.86
N LEU A 229 10.33 -14.70 -5.73
CA LEU A 229 9.94 -15.53 -6.86
C LEU A 229 9.27 -16.83 -6.39
N ASN A 230 9.80 -17.50 -5.37
CA ASN A 230 9.22 -18.72 -4.81
C ASN A 230 7.84 -18.45 -4.18
N ALA A 231 7.66 -17.35 -3.46
CA ALA A 231 6.37 -16.91 -2.94
C ALA A 231 5.37 -16.60 -4.07
N LYS A 232 5.82 -15.92 -5.13
CA LYS A 232 5.02 -15.67 -6.34
C LYS A 232 4.58 -16.95 -7.02
N TRP A 233 5.48 -17.92 -7.20
CA TRP A 233 5.17 -19.23 -7.74
C TRP A 233 4.17 -20.00 -6.87
N LYS A 234 4.33 -19.94 -5.54
CA LYS A 234 3.36 -20.53 -4.59
C LYS A 234 2.00 -19.86 -4.67
N TRP A 235 1.95 -18.53 -4.79
CA TRP A 235 0.71 -17.77 -4.96
C TRP A 235 0.02 -18.14 -6.28
N LEU A 236 0.73 -18.12 -7.40
CA LEU A 236 0.21 -18.53 -8.71
C LEU A 236 -0.28 -19.98 -8.71
N ARG A 237 0.42 -20.89 -8.02
CA ARG A 237 -0.04 -22.26 -7.84
C ARG A 237 -1.35 -22.30 -7.05
N ARG A 238 -1.43 -21.57 -5.93
CA ARG A 238 -2.63 -21.54 -5.09
C ARG A 238 -3.83 -20.91 -5.81
N ASP A 239 -3.59 -19.87 -6.60
CA ASP A 239 -4.60 -19.17 -7.40
C ASP A 239 -5.13 -20.05 -8.53
N ARG A 240 -4.25 -20.76 -9.25
CA ARG A 240 -4.64 -21.80 -10.23
C ARG A 240 -5.48 -22.93 -9.62
N PHE A 241 -5.27 -23.27 -8.35
CA PHE A 241 -6.06 -24.28 -7.65
C PHE A 241 -7.37 -23.74 -7.03
N LYS A 242 -7.59 -22.42 -7.04
CA LYS A 242 -8.77 -21.76 -6.47
C LYS A 242 -9.76 -21.27 -7.52
N ALA A 243 -9.44 -21.36 -8.81
CA ALA A 243 -10.37 -21.08 -9.89
C ALA A 243 -11.53 -22.11 -9.85
N PRO A 244 -12.79 -21.70 -9.64
CA PRO A 244 -13.94 -22.58 -9.75
C PRO A 244 -14.13 -23.03 -11.21
N PRO A 245 -14.73 -24.21 -11.49
CA PRO A 245 -15.12 -24.57 -12.83
C PRO A 245 -16.26 -23.63 -13.25
N ALA A 246 -15.94 -22.58 -13.99
CA ALA A 246 -16.94 -21.73 -14.61
C ALA A 246 -17.50 -22.46 -15.83
N GLU A 247 -18.74 -22.91 -15.70
CA GLU A 247 -19.61 -23.33 -16.79
C GLU A 247 -19.81 -22.16 -17.75
N THR A 248 -18.95 -22.05 -18.76
CA THR A 248 -19.28 -21.37 -20.01
C THR A 248 -18.24 -21.82 -21.02
N GLU A 249 -18.70 -22.55 -22.04
CA GLU A 249 -17.93 -22.97 -23.21
C GLU A 249 -17.44 -21.73 -23.98
N PRO A 250 -16.12 -21.59 -24.20
CA PRO A 250 -15.64 -21.14 -25.50
C PRO A 250 -14.61 -22.13 -26.08
N ASP A 251 -14.87 -22.58 -27.30
CA ASP A 251 -13.96 -23.16 -28.30
C ASP A 251 -12.71 -23.89 -27.75
N ALA A 252 -12.92 -25.14 -27.33
CA ALA A 252 -11.94 -26.05 -26.71
C ALA A 252 -10.66 -26.34 -27.54
N GLU A 253 -10.62 -26.03 -28.83
CA GLU A 253 -9.44 -26.33 -29.68
C GLU A 253 -8.32 -25.28 -29.58
N VAL A 254 -8.66 -24.00 -29.38
CA VAL A 254 -7.65 -22.92 -29.32
C VAL A 254 -6.98 -22.88 -27.94
N VAL A 255 -7.75 -23.13 -26.87
CA VAL A 255 -7.23 -23.24 -25.49
C VAL A 255 -6.45 -24.55 -25.30
N GLY A 256 -6.89 -25.66 -25.92
CA GLY A 256 -6.17 -26.93 -25.93
C GLY A 256 -4.81 -26.82 -26.64
N GLY A 257 -4.76 -26.11 -27.77
CA GLY A 257 -3.51 -25.85 -28.51
C GLY A 257 -2.51 -25.00 -27.71
N ALA A 258 -2.98 -23.92 -27.08
CA ALA A 258 -2.13 -23.09 -26.23
C ALA A 258 -1.65 -23.84 -24.97
N ALA A 259 -2.50 -24.69 -24.37
CA ALA A 259 -2.13 -25.52 -23.24
C ALA A 259 -1.11 -26.62 -23.62
N ALA A 260 -1.27 -27.24 -24.79
CA ALA A 260 -0.31 -28.22 -25.30
C ALA A 260 1.04 -27.58 -25.64
N TYR A 261 1.05 -26.39 -26.24
CA TYR A 261 2.27 -25.63 -26.53
C TYR A 261 3.03 -25.26 -25.25
N LEU A 262 2.32 -24.77 -24.23
CA LEU A 262 2.92 -24.46 -22.93
C LEU A 262 3.39 -25.72 -22.17
N ALA A 263 2.71 -26.85 -22.34
CA ALA A 263 3.15 -28.13 -21.76
C ALA A 263 4.44 -28.66 -22.42
N ASP A 264 4.57 -28.48 -23.74
CA ASP A 264 5.75 -28.85 -24.49
C ASP A 264 6.95 -27.97 -24.11
N GLU A 265 6.78 -26.64 -24.08
CA GLU A 265 7.82 -25.71 -23.58
C GLU A 265 8.23 -26.03 -22.13
N LEU A 266 7.28 -26.40 -21.27
CA LEU A 266 7.59 -26.77 -19.89
C LEU A 266 8.42 -28.06 -19.82
N SER A 267 8.09 -29.06 -20.65
CA SER A 267 8.86 -30.29 -20.75
C SER A 267 10.27 -30.06 -21.31
N GLU A 268 10.43 -29.14 -22.27
CA GLU A 268 11.72 -28.74 -22.82
C GLU A 268 12.57 -28.03 -21.75
N VAL A 269 11.97 -27.13 -20.98
CA VAL A 269 12.67 -26.44 -19.89
C VAL A 269 13.06 -27.43 -18.78
N GLU A 270 12.19 -28.38 -18.43
CA GLU A 270 12.49 -29.42 -17.45
C GLU A 270 13.62 -30.35 -17.91
N THR A 271 13.64 -30.77 -19.16
CA THR A 271 14.72 -31.59 -19.72
C THR A 271 16.04 -30.82 -19.77
N ARG A 272 16.02 -29.54 -20.17
CA ARG A 272 17.20 -28.65 -20.13
C ARG A 272 17.71 -28.45 -18.70
N LEU A 273 16.83 -28.32 -17.71
CA LEU A 273 17.20 -28.21 -16.30
C LEU A 273 17.84 -29.50 -15.78
N ARG A 274 17.26 -30.67 -16.12
CA ARG A 274 17.85 -31.99 -15.78
C ARG A 274 19.23 -32.15 -16.43
N ALA A 275 19.38 -31.78 -17.70
CA ALA A 275 20.67 -31.82 -18.40
C ALA A 275 21.72 -30.92 -17.74
N LYS A 276 21.35 -29.69 -17.34
CA LYS A 276 22.25 -28.80 -16.59
C LYS A 276 22.61 -29.35 -15.21
N TRP A 277 21.67 -30.02 -14.53
CA TRP A 277 21.94 -30.67 -13.25
C TRP A 277 22.92 -31.82 -13.38
N VAL A 278 22.75 -32.67 -14.40
CA VAL A 278 23.70 -33.74 -14.71
C VAL A 278 25.07 -33.15 -15.03
N LEU A 279 25.15 -32.10 -15.86
CA LEU A 279 26.41 -31.42 -16.17
C LEU A 279 27.07 -30.84 -14.92
N ALA A 280 26.30 -30.23 -14.01
CA ALA A 280 26.82 -29.70 -12.75
C ALA A 280 27.34 -30.81 -11.81
N GLU A 281 26.69 -31.97 -11.80
CA GLU A 281 27.15 -33.14 -11.05
C GLU A 281 28.38 -33.79 -11.70
N GLU A 282 28.46 -33.79 -13.03
CA GLU A 282 29.61 -34.25 -13.81
C GLU A 282 30.82 -33.33 -13.55
N ILE A 283 30.62 -32.01 -13.56
CA ILE A 283 31.64 -31.02 -13.20
C ILE A 283 32.06 -31.22 -11.74
N ARG A 284 31.12 -31.49 -10.82
CA ARG A 284 31.45 -31.78 -9.41
C ARG A 284 32.21 -33.09 -9.24
N ARG A 285 31.97 -34.10 -10.08
CA ARG A 285 32.74 -35.36 -10.09
C ARG A 285 34.13 -35.21 -10.70
N HIS A 286 34.27 -34.33 -11.71
CA HIS A 286 35.56 -34.01 -12.33
C HIS A 286 36.37 -32.97 -11.53
N VAL A 287 35.71 -32.25 -10.62
CA VAL A 287 36.33 -31.33 -9.66
C VAL A 287 36.27 -31.96 -8.26
N GLY A 288 37.23 -32.83 -7.95
CA GLY A 288 37.53 -33.22 -6.59
C GLY A 288 38.96 -33.74 -6.44
N PRO A 289 39.57 -33.63 -5.25
CA PRO A 289 39.78 -32.45 -4.42
C PRO A 289 41.24 -31.96 -4.53
N SER A 290 41.53 -30.68 -4.30
CA SER A 290 42.90 -30.18 -4.12
C SER A 290 43.04 -29.57 -2.71
N PRO A 291 44.19 -29.77 -2.05
CA PRO A 291 44.32 -29.82 -0.60
C PRO A 291 44.43 -28.43 0.00
N THR A 292 44.03 -28.29 1.26
CA THR A 292 44.75 -27.57 2.34
C THR A 292 43.77 -27.19 3.45
N THR A 293 43.80 -27.94 4.54
CA THR A 293 43.55 -27.38 5.87
C THR A 293 44.35 -28.24 6.85
N THR A 294 45.60 -27.84 7.08
CA THR A 294 46.44 -28.37 8.14
C THR A 294 46.29 -27.45 9.35
N THR A 295 45.68 -27.97 10.42
CA THR A 295 45.75 -27.45 11.78
C THR A 295 47.12 -27.77 12.40
N PRO A 296 47.70 -26.91 13.27
CA PRO A 296 49.02 -27.14 13.85
C PRO A 296 48.95 -27.79 15.24
N THR A 297 49.82 -28.77 15.51
CA THR A 297 50.36 -29.18 16.84
C THR A 297 51.60 -30.08 16.61
N PRO A 298 52.52 -30.28 17.57
CA PRO A 298 53.95 -30.04 17.34
C PRO A 298 54.89 -31.27 17.40
N THR A 299 56.06 -31.09 16.74
CA THR A 299 57.39 -31.76 16.93
C THR A 299 57.56 -33.27 16.67
N PRO A 300 58.80 -33.80 16.49
CA PRO A 300 59.95 -33.30 15.73
C PRO A 300 60.60 -34.41 14.84
N ALA A 301 61.42 -34.04 13.85
CA ALA A 301 62.70 -34.69 13.47
C ALA A 301 63.09 -34.46 11.98
N ASP A 302 64.39 -34.24 11.82
CA ASP A 302 65.27 -34.54 10.67
C ASP A 302 65.26 -33.65 9.43
N SER A 303 66.16 -32.66 9.51
CA SER A 303 67.25 -32.35 8.56
C SER A 303 67.07 -32.70 7.08
N CYS A 304 67.17 -31.68 6.21
CA CYS A 304 68.28 -31.57 5.27
C CYS A 304 68.35 -30.18 4.63
N PHE A 305 69.57 -29.63 4.66
CA PHE A 305 70.02 -28.41 3.98
C PHE A 305 69.88 -28.55 2.46
N LEU A 306 69.51 -27.47 1.76
CA LEU A 306 70.31 -26.87 0.67
C LEU A 306 69.87 -25.41 0.49
N ASN A 307 70.86 -24.52 0.46
CA ASN A 307 70.73 -23.11 0.06
C ASN A 307 70.58 -23.04 -1.46
N ASP A 308 69.77 -22.10 -1.97
CA ASP A 308 70.14 -21.33 -3.17
C ASP A 308 69.36 -20.00 -3.21
N GLU A 309 70.11 -18.91 -3.20
CA GLU A 309 69.64 -17.53 -3.35
C GLU A 309 69.12 -17.31 -4.79
N LYS A 310 67.91 -16.78 -4.92
CA LYS A 310 67.49 -16.08 -6.15
C LYS A 310 67.15 -14.64 -5.77
N THR A 311 67.96 -13.72 -6.26
CA THR A 311 67.82 -12.27 -6.09
C THR A 311 66.62 -11.71 -6.85
N GLU A 312 66.06 -10.61 -6.33
CA GLU A 312 64.85 -9.92 -6.83
C GLU A 312 64.91 -9.49 -8.31
N ASP A 313 66.10 -9.42 -8.91
CA ASP A 313 66.31 -8.97 -10.30
C ASP A 313 65.78 -9.94 -11.38
N ASP A 314 65.61 -11.23 -11.05
CA ASP A 314 65.07 -12.23 -12.00
C ASP A 314 63.53 -12.19 -12.08
N VAL A 315 62.85 -11.72 -11.02
CA VAL A 315 61.38 -11.61 -11.00
C VAL A 315 60.90 -10.39 -11.80
N VAL A 316 61.69 -9.31 -11.83
CA VAL A 316 61.36 -8.07 -12.54
C VAL A 316 61.51 -8.21 -14.06
N ARG A 317 62.37 -9.12 -14.56
CA ARG A 317 62.51 -9.39 -16.00
C ARG A 317 61.39 -10.27 -16.57
N LEU A 318 60.79 -11.14 -15.75
CA LEU A 318 59.67 -11.98 -16.15
C LEU A 318 58.36 -11.19 -16.30
N LEU A 319 58.14 -10.15 -15.47
CA LEU A 319 56.90 -9.35 -15.51
C LEU A 319 56.87 -8.28 -16.60
N ASN A 320 58.02 -7.88 -17.15
CA ASN A 320 58.10 -6.85 -18.20
C ASN A 320 58.09 -7.41 -19.64
N SER A 321 58.04 -8.75 -19.81
CA SER A 321 58.06 -9.40 -21.12
C SER A 321 56.66 -9.69 -21.70
N ASP A 322 55.57 -9.54 -20.93
CA ASP A 322 54.20 -9.90 -21.36
C ASP A 322 53.44 -8.78 -22.11
N LYS A 323 54.13 -7.75 -22.60
CA LYS A 323 53.50 -6.63 -23.34
C LYS A 323 53.68 -6.64 -24.85
N ASN A 324 54.20 -7.69 -25.47
CA ASN A 324 54.36 -7.68 -26.93
C ASN A 324 54.25 -9.06 -27.59
N ILE A 325 53.03 -9.62 -27.65
CA ILE A 325 52.70 -10.72 -28.57
C ILE A 325 51.29 -10.48 -29.14
N GLY A 326 51.20 -10.17 -30.44
CA GLY A 326 49.94 -10.34 -31.17
C GLY A 326 49.63 -9.41 -32.35
N GLN A 327 50.55 -9.17 -33.29
CA GLN A 327 50.17 -8.80 -34.67
C GLN A 327 51.03 -9.57 -35.67
N SER A 328 50.41 -10.53 -36.36
CA SER A 328 50.64 -10.98 -37.75
C SER A 328 50.12 -12.41 -37.89
N GLY A 329 49.18 -12.61 -38.82
CA GLY A 329 48.35 -13.81 -38.95
C GLY A 329 48.84 -14.87 -39.93
N ASP A 330 48.03 -15.93 -40.09
CA ASP A 330 47.50 -16.48 -41.37
C ASP A 330 46.68 -17.78 -41.12
N GLY A 331 45.55 -17.98 -41.81
CA GLY A 331 44.92 -19.31 -42.07
C GLY A 331 43.67 -19.83 -41.29
N THR A 332 42.49 -19.23 -41.56
CA THR A 332 41.05 -19.64 -41.48
C THR A 332 40.58 -21.14 -41.34
N PRO A 333 39.27 -21.45 -41.09
CA PRO A 333 38.31 -20.92 -40.09
C PRO A 333 37.40 -22.03 -39.48
N THR A 334 37.14 -22.07 -38.17
CA THR A 334 35.85 -22.63 -37.66
C THR A 334 35.43 -22.00 -36.33
N SER A 335 34.16 -21.62 -36.30
CA SER A 335 33.32 -21.39 -35.11
C SER A 335 33.63 -20.13 -34.28
N GLU A 336 33.09 -19.02 -34.75
CA GLU A 336 32.32 -18.00 -34.00
C GLU A 336 32.31 -18.18 -32.47
N SER A 337 33.43 -17.89 -31.81
CA SER A 337 33.45 -17.61 -30.37
C SER A 337 33.70 -16.11 -30.20
N PRO A 338 32.66 -15.32 -29.91
CA PRO A 338 32.86 -13.91 -29.58
C PRO A 338 33.72 -13.82 -28.32
N ARG A 339 34.98 -13.37 -28.47
CA ARG A 339 35.87 -13.09 -27.34
C ARG A 339 35.41 -11.79 -26.68
N PHE A 340 34.42 -11.89 -25.80
CA PHE A 340 33.93 -10.75 -25.05
C PHE A 340 35.03 -10.19 -24.14
N SER A 341 35.33 -8.90 -24.25
CA SER A 341 36.17 -8.20 -23.29
C SER A 341 35.45 -8.11 -21.94
N TYR A 342 36.19 -8.12 -20.82
CA TYR A 342 35.59 -7.89 -19.49
C TYR A 342 34.84 -6.55 -19.41
N GLY A 343 35.29 -5.54 -20.19
CA GLY A 343 34.59 -4.27 -20.34
C GLY A 343 33.27 -4.40 -21.11
N GLU A 344 33.23 -5.23 -22.16
CA GLU A 344 32.00 -5.53 -22.90
C GLU A 344 31.01 -6.32 -22.03
N LEU A 345 31.50 -7.25 -21.19
CA LEU A 345 30.65 -7.96 -20.23
C LEU A 345 30.00 -7.00 -19.22
N HIS A 346 30.77 -6.05 -18.67
CA HIS A 346 30.23 -5.03 -17.76
C HIS A 346 29.23 -4.10 -18.45
N GLN A 347 29.53 -3.70 -19.69
CA GLN A 347 28.64 -2.87 -20.49
C GLN A 347 27.34 -3.61 -20.82
N ILE A 348 27.42 -4.86 -21.27
CA ILE A 348 26.26 -5.71 -21.55
C ILE A 348 25.46 -5.97 -20.28
N LEU A 349 26.11 -6.17 -19.13
CA LEU A 349 25.43 -6.37 -17.85
C LEU A 349 24.71 -5.09 -17.40
N GLY A 350 25.34 -3.93 -17.60
CA GLY A 350 24.74 -2.62 -17.33
C GLY A 350 23.55 -2.33 -18.23
N GLU A 351 23.70 -2.56 -19.53
CA GLU A 351 22.62 -2.46 -20.52
C GLU A 351 21.49 -3.46 -20.21
N CYS A 352 21.82 -4.68 -19.77
CA CYS A 352 20.84 -5.68 -19.35
C CYS A 352 20.08 -5.25 -18.10
N MET A 353 20.76 -4.67 -17.08
CA MET A 353 20.09 -4.10 -15.91
C MET A 353 19.21 -2.91 -16.29
N GLN A 354 19.66 -2.05 -17.20
CA GLN A 354 18.90 -0.89 -17.66
C GLN A 354 17.66 -1.31 -18.47
N LEU A 355 17.79 -2.29 -19.36
CA LEU A 355 16.67 -2.88 -20.08
C LEU A 355 15.72 -3.61 -19.14
N GLN A 356 16.22 -4.30 -18.11
CA GLN A 356 15.39 -4.94 -17.10
C GLN A 356 14.56 -3.89 -16.33
N SER A 357 15.15 -2.74 -15.99
CA SER A 357 14.43 -1.62 -15.38
C SER A 357 13.35 -1.07 -16.30
N ASN A 358 13.67 -0.85 -17.59
CA ASN A 358 12.71 -0.36 -18.57
C ASN A 358 11.56 -1.34 -18.81
N VAL A 359 11.83 -2.65 -18.83
CA VAL A 359 10.80 -3.68 -18.95
C VAL A 359 9.85 -3.68 -17.75
N ILE A 360 10.36 -3.43 -16.54
CA ILE A 360 9.51 -3.30 -15.35
C ILE A 360 8.64 -2.06 -15.46
N GLN A 361 9.23 -0.91 -15.81
CA GLN A 361 8.49 0.34 -15.95
C GLN A 361 7.41 0.28 -17.03
N LEU A 362 7.71 -0.35 -18.18
CA LEU A 362 6.73 -0.56 -19.26
C LEU A 362 5.65 -1.56 -18.88
N LYS A 363 5.97 -2.60 -18.09
CA LYS A 363 4.97 -3.53 -17.54
C LYS A 363 4.05 -2.83 -16.56
N ASP A 364 4.59 -1.96 -15.68
CA ASP A 364 3.78 -1.17 -14.76
C ASP A 364 2.87 -0.20 -15.51
N GLN A 365 3.37 0.45 -16.56
CA GLN A 365 2.54 1.28 -17.44
C GLN A 365 1.46 0.46 -18.15
N LEU A 366 1.79 -0.70 -18.70
CA LEU A 366 0.82 -1.61 -19.32
C LEU A 366 -0.22 -2.14 -18.34
N ASP A 367 0.16 -2.41 -17.09
CA ASP A 367 -0.77 -2.85 -16.05
C ASP A 367 -1.70 -1.71 -15.63
N VAL A 368 -1.21 -0.45 -15.60
CA VAL A 368 -2.06 0.73 -15.43
C VAL A 368 -3.04 0.87 -16.59
N TYR A 369 -2.61 0.69 -17.84
CA TYR A 369 -3.50 0.76 -19.01
C TYR A 369 -4.46 -0.43 -19.12
N ARG A 370 -4.04 -1.64 -18.72
CA ARG A 370 -4.92 -2.82 -18.67
C ARG A 370 -6.01 -2.65 -17.62
N ARG A 371 -5.66 -2.11 -16.45
CA ARG A 371 -6.63 -1.71 -15.42
C ARG A 371 -7.53 -0.56 -15.89
N ALA A 372 -6.99 0.42 -16.62
CA ALA A 372 -7.78 1.50 -17.19
C ALA A 372 -8.70 1.05 -18.36
N GLY A 373 -8.39 -0.08 -19.02
CA GLY A 373 -9.21 -0.70 -20.05
C GLY A 373 -10.32 -1.61 -19.51
N ASP A 374 -10.11 -2.22 -18.35
CA ASP A 374 -11.12 -3.04 -17.65
C ASP A 374 -12.01 -2.20 -16.70
N ASP A 375 -11.61 -0.98 -16.32
CA ASP A 375 -12.37 -0.08 -15.42
C ASP A 375 -12.58 1.32 -16.02
N ALA A 376 -13.01 1.44 -17.27
CA ALA A 376 -13.57 2.69 -17.79
C ALA A 376 -15.11 2.68 -17.74
N PRO A 377 -15.76 3.01 -16.61
CA PRO A 377 -17.10 3.56 -16.68
C PRO A 377 -17.03 4.89 -17.45
N ALA A 378 -18.03 5.18 -18.28
CA ALA A 378 -18.08 6.41 -19.06
C ALA A 378 -17.73 7.61 -18.18
N VAL A 379 -16.63 8.31 -18.53
CA VAL A 379 -16.25 9.59 -17.92
C VAL A 379 -17.30 10.61 -18.37
N GLN A 380 -18.39 10.66 -17.62
CA GLN A 380 -19.31 11.77 -17.64
C GLN A 380 -18.75 12.78 -16.64
N GLY A 381 -18.11 13.83 -17.17
CA GLY A 381 -17.69 14.99 -16.36
C GLY A 381 -18.89 15.63 -15.65
N PRO A 382 -18.69 16.72 -14.89
CA PRO A 382 -19.77 17.43 -14.21
C PRO A 382 -20.68 18.11 -15.23
N ILE A 383 -21.52 17.32 -15.89
CA ILE A 383 -22.74 17.78 -16.52
C ILE A 383 -23.66 18.11 -15.36
N ASN A 384 -24.12 19.36 -15.29
CA ASN A 384 -25.27 19.75 -14.48
C ASN A 384 -26.36 18.71 -14.69
N ARG A 385 -26.52 17.79 -13.73
CA ARG A 385 -27.69 16.92 -13.69
C ARG A 385 -28.81 17.88 -13.38
N GLU A 386 -29.56 18.26 -14.42
CA GLU A 386 -30.74 19.09 -14.24
C GLU A 386 -31.57 18.49 -13.11
N PRO A 387 -32.11 19.31 -12.19
CA PRO A 387 -32.92 18.80 -11.09
C PRO A 387 -34.00 17.86 -11.63
N ASP A 388 -34.20 16.72 -10.96
CA ASP A 388 -35.15 15.67 -11.35
C ASP A 388 -36.60 16.21 -11.52
N GLU A 389 -36.85 17.45 -11.07
CA GLU A 389 -38.02 18.27 -11.33
C GLU A 389 -38.37 18.44 -12.83
N LYS A 390 -37.39 18.36 -13.74
CA LYS A 390 -37.64 18.48 -15.20
C LYS A 390 -38.05 17.18 -15.89
N LEU A 391 -38.10 16.03 -15.19
CA LEU A 391 -38.68 14.79 -15.71
C LEU A 391 -40.19 14.68 -15.47
N HIS A 392 -40.79 15.60 -14.73
CA HIS A 392 -42.24 15.63 -14.48
C HIS A 392 -43.06 16.30 -15.59
N HIS A 393 -42.57 16.28 -16.83
CA HIS A 393 -43.31 16.84 -17.98
C HIS A 393 -43.84 15.72 -18.90
N ARG A 394 -43.87 14.47 -18.42
CA ARG A 394 -44.21 13.32 -19.26
C ARG A 394 -45.09 12.23 -18.63
N SER A 395 -45.81 12.52 -17.55
CA SER A 395 -46.79 11.56 -16.98
C SER A 395 -48.22 12.10 -16.86
N SER A 396 -48.52 13.33 -17.29
CA SER A 396 -49.92 13.78 -17.45
C SER A 396 -50.64 13.12 -18.65
N GLN A 397 -50.07 12.03 -19.19
CA GLN A 397 -50.75 11.09 -20.07
C GLN A 397 -51.15 9.81 -19.33
N LEU A 398 -51.28 9.84 -18.00
CA LEU A 398 -52.14 8.88 -17.32
C LEU A 398 -53.57 9.09 -17.85
N VAL A 399 -54.17 7.99 -18.26
CA VAL A 399 -55.48 7.93 -18.89
C VAL A 399 -56.49 8.27 -17.80
N GLY A 400 -56.80 9.57 -17.63
CA GLY A 400 -57.69 10.04 -16.56
C GLY A 400 -58.98 9.23 -16.51
N VAL A 401 -59.50 9.00 -15.30
CA VAL A 401 -60.62 8.07 -15.01
C VAL A 401 -61.80 8.22 -16.00
N LYS A 402 -62.04 9.44 -16.49
CA LYS A 402 -63.00 9.77 -17.55
C LYS A 402 -62.91 8.88 -18.81
N ARG A 403 -61.72 8.45 -19.23
CA ARG A 403 -61.53 7.59 -20.40
C ARG A 403 -62.09 6.17 -20.20
N LEU A 404 -62.20 5.68 -18.96
CA LEU A 404 -62.83 4.39 -18.65
C LEU A 404 -64.36 4.42 -18.87
N PHE A 405 -64.97 5.59 -18.67
CA PHE A 405 -66.41 5.79 -18.86
C PHE A 405 -66.78 6.31 -20.25
N GLN A 406 -65.80 6.62 -21.10
CA GLN A 406 -65.99 7.23 -22.41
C GLN A 406 -66.90 6.39 -23.33
N THR A 407 -66.73 5.07 -23.32
CA THR A 407 -67.54 4.11 -24.10
C THR A 407 -68.99 4.07 -23.65
N LEU A 408 -69.22 4.11 -22.33
CA LEU A 408 -70.56 4.19 -21.73
C LEU A 408 -71.22 5.55 -22.02
N ILE A 409 -70.45 6.64 -21.91
CA ILE A 409 -70.92 8.00 -22.25
C ILE A 409 -71.34 8.09 -23.72
N GLU A 410 -70.60 7.46 -24.63
CA GLU A 410 -70.95 7.40 -26.06
C GLU A 410 -72.20 6.56 -26.30
N ARG A 411 -72.38 5.45 -25.57
CA ARG A 411 -73.58 4.61 -25.64
C ARG A 411 -74.85 5.28 -25.10
N MET A 412 -74.73 6.32 -24.28
CA MET A 412 -75.88 7.10 -23.80
C MET A 412 -76.26 8.26 -24.73
N LYS A 413 -75.38 8.63 -25.68
CA LYS A 413 -75.61 9.76 -26.61
C LYS A 413 -76.24 9.35 -27.93
N GLY A 414 -76.25 8.06 -28.26
CA GLY A 414 -76.96 7.46 -29.40
C GLY A 414 -78.14 6.64 -28.89
#